data_AF-T0S3R7-F1
#
_entry.id   AF-T0S3R7-F1
#
_cell.length_a   1.000
_cell.length_b   1.000
_cell.length_c   1.000
_cell.angle_alpha   90.00
_cell.angle_beta   90.00
_cell.angle_gamma   90.00
#
_symmetry.space_group_name_H-M   'P 1'
#
loop_
_entity.id
_entity.type
_entity.pdbx_description
1 polymer ?
#
loop_
_entity_poly.entity_id
_entity_poly.type
_entity_poly.pdbx_seq_one_letter_code
_entity_poly.pdbx_strand_id
1 'polypeptide(L)'
;MQRVAKQGLRRWLSSTHSSPLTKHFNENPEKAMAVFRGLDTLGMVPDAVQVRGILVTLSRGQHAAEVREVLEYAIKRDVAINWNDFFRSGVEHAQSSSSDLIALFESAVAINPSAMPTSSYITMIRQCLKTRDMARAVALYKHIQDHDFKLHQLNKSVMRVLSELGVAGVDAAAVAKAQNLTLDMYVHRTRSDGDMAAYLEAVLAVNPSCLVSCLRMILRKDTSPVPDHRHDQIQTHIADATPIFDYCSKHDLEIPPELFTWYFLKCKRIHANPSAVVTQFLAMMSAGRVSLSVATCMSAVHSCVGVRENQLAIEVLRVAIARDLPMDQWHYNTALWLCSKTTDSHMALALFNRMRATETIAPSEKTLTAVLLNLRQSTTGWDLPTVLAYFAQHKIKPTSWEYSQLVEILSSTPSIAYPVMEQLKPSKTDAPQPPTKKQPTEKPKRTPIHQTHRPRTASSESRREAYNPHSRDHRSSSNKERRLPKSWQPRQESPSEAPEPPKAPEPKKESSCSIM
;
A
#
# COMPACT_ATOMS: atom_id res chain seq x y z
N MET A 1 48.22 47.50 5.41
CA MET A 1 46.88 47.49 4.77
C MET A 1 46.12 46.18 4.96
N GLN A 2 46.69 44.99 4.66
CA GLN A 2 45.98 43.70 4.80
C GLN A 2 45.41 43.43 6.21
N ARG A 3 46.11 43.81 7.30
CA ARG A 3 45.58 43.66 8.67
C ARG A 3 44.36 44.55 8.96
N VAL A 4 44.35 45.78 8.43
CA VAL A 4 43.22 46.73 8.58
C VAL A 4 42.02 46.24 7.78
N ALA A 5 42.24 45.73 6.57
CA ALA A 5 41.20 45.07 5.76
C ALA A 5 40.60 43.84 6.48
N LYS A 6 41.45 42.98 7.07
CA LYS A 6 41.00 41.83 7.87
C LYS A 6 40.19 42.24 9.11
N GLN A 7 40.56 43.33 9.79
CA GLN A 7 39.81 43.84 10.96
C GLN A 7 38.45 44.43 10.56
N GLY A 8 38.39 45.16 9.44
CA GLY A 8 37.15 45.63 8.84
C GLY A 8 36.20 44.46 8.57
N LEU A 9 36.65 43.45 7.82
CA LEU A 9 35.82 42.29 7.48
C LEU A 9 35.39 41.43 8.68
N ARG A 10 36.20 41.31 9.73
CA ARG A 10 35.78 40.58 10.94
C ARG A 10 34.54 41.19 11.59
N ARG A 11 34.42 42.52 11.59
CA ARG A 11 33.21 43.22 12.09
C ARG A 11 31.97 42.90 11.25
N TRP A 12 32.14 42.56 9.98
CA TRP A 12 31.03 42.19 9.10
C TRP A 12 30.49 40.79 9.37
N LEU A 13 31.30 39.90 9.94
CA LEU A 13 30.93 38.51 10.23
C LEU A 13 30.52 38.28 11.69
N SER A 14 30.86 39.17 12.63
CA SER A 14 30.77 38.91 14.08
C SER A 14 29.41 39.21 14.75
N SER A 15 28.28 39.20 14.03
CA SER A 15 26.95 39.52 14.59
C SER A 15 26.01 38.33 14.54
N THR A 16 25.47 37.95 15.70
CA THR A 16 24.60 36.78 15.90
C THR A 16 23.15 36.98 15.47
N HIS A 17 22.69 38.22 15.21
CA HIS A 17 21.26 38.49 14.96
C HIS A 17 20.93 39.18 13.62
N SER A 18 21.90 39.80 12.96
CA SER A 18 21.85 40.09 11.52
C SER A 18 23.25 40.53 11.14
N SER A 19 23.96 39.79 10.29
CA SER A 19 25.28 40.23 9.88
C SER A 19 25.13 41.56 9.11
N PRO A 20 26.01 42.55 9.34
CA PRO A 20 26.09 43.75 8.50
C PRO A 20 26.14 43.40 7.02
N LEU A 21 26.78 42.27 6.68
CA LEU A 21 26.83 41.73 5.33
C LEU A 21 25.43 41.45 4.74
N THR A 22 24.55 40.78 5.49
CA THR A 22 23.18 40.50 5.04
C THR A 22 22.37 41.78 4.83
N LYS A 23 22.58 42.84 5.64
CA LYS A 23 21.95 44.15 5.42
C LYS A 23 22.45 44.81 4.14
N HIS A 24 23.75 44.77 3.90
CA HIS A 24 24.33 45.34 2.68
C HIS A 24 23.91 44.58 1.42
N PHE A 25 23.70 43.27 1.49
CA PHE A 25 23.09 42.50 0.40
C PHE A 25 21.67 42.96 0.05
N ASN A 26 20.93 43.53 1.01
CA ASN A 26 19.61 44.09 0.77
C ASN A 26 19.66 45.50 0.14
N GLU A 27 20.74 46.25 0.38
CA GLU A 27 20.89 47.64 -0.09
C GLU A 27 21.62 47.72 -1.45
N ASN A 28 22.69 46.95 -1.64
CA ASN A 28 23.51 46.95 -2.84
C ASN A 28 24.17 45.57 -3.04
N PRO A 29 23.49 44.63 -3.72
CA PRO A 29 23.96 43.25 -3.89
C PRO A 29 25.26 43.18 -4.68
N GLU A 30 25.46 44.02 -5.70
CA GLU A 30 26.68 44.03 -6.52
C GLU A 30 27.93 44.36 -5.69
N LYS A 31 27.87 45.43 -4.88
CA LYS A 31 28.98 45.80 -3.98
C LYS A 31 29.20 44.74 -2.92
N ALA A 32 28.14 44.17 -2.35
CA ALA A 32 28.23 43.10 -1.37
C ALA A 32 28.86 41.82 -1.97
N MET A 33 28.57 41.50 -3.23
CA MET A 33 29.20 40.38 -3.96
C MET A 33 30.69 40.62 -4.22
N ALA A 34 31.11 41.85 -4.51
CA ALA A 34 32.53 42.17 -4.63
C ALA A 34 33.29 41.88 -3.31
N VAL A 35 32.68 42.21 -2.17
CA VAL A 35 33.23 41.86 -0.84
C VAL A 35 33.22 40.35 -0.62
N PHE A 36 32.14 39.66 -1.01
CA PHE A 36 32.02 38.20 -0.89
C PHE A 36 33.10 37.46 -1.69
N ARG A 37 33.34 37.85 -2.95
CA ARG A 37 34.44 37.32 -3.79
C ARG A 37 35.82 37.54 -3.13
N GLY A 38 35.99 38.65 -2.43
CA GLY A 38 37.22 38.98 -1.70
C GLY A 38 37.48 38.08 -0.49
N LEU A 39 36.45 37.46 0.11
CA LEU A 39 36.58 36.63 1.31
C LEU A 39 37.57 35.46 1.12
N ASP A 40 37.55 34.85 -0.07
CA ASP A 40 38.41 33.73 -0.42
C ASP A 40 39.89 34.12 -0.46
N THR A 41 40.19 35.26 -1.06
CA THR A 41 41.57 35.79 -1.10
C THR A 41 42.11 36.14 0.29
N LEU A 42 41.21 36.41 1.24
CA LEU A 42 41.55 36.74 2.62
C LEU A 42 41.62 35.51 3.55
N GLY A 43 41.26 34.32 3.04
CA GLY A 43 41.19 33.08 3.83
C GLY A 43 40.08 33.11 4.88
N MET A 44 39.01 33.86 4.63
CA MET A 44 37.87 33.98 5.53
C MET A 44 36.70 33.18 4.97
N VAL A 45 36.35 32.07 5.62
CA VAL A 45 35.20 31.26 5.21
C VAL A 45 33.97 31.75 5.97
N PRO A 46 32.93 32.29 5.30
CA PRO A 46 31.68 32.63 5.95
C PRO A 46 31.03 31.36 6.50
N ASP A 47 30.40 31.47 7.66
CA ASP A 47 29.72 30.34 8.28
C ASP A 47 28.43 29.97 7.52
N ALA A 48 27.92 28.76 7.76
CA ALA A 48 26.72 28.27 7.09
C ALA A 48 25.47 29.13 7.34
N VAL A 49 25.39 29.82 8.49
CA VAL A 49 24.25 30.67 8.85
C VAL A 49 24.28 31.97 8.03
N GLN A 50 25.47 32.54 7.83
CA GLN A 50 25.72 33.72 7.02
C GLN A 50 25.44 33.43 5.56
N VAL A 51 26.00 32.35 5.01
CA VAL A 51 25.75 31.97 3.61
C VAL A 51 24.26 31.73 3.37
N ARG A 52 23.57 31.05 4.29
CA ARG A 52 22.11 30.91 4.25
C ARG A 52 21.39 32.27 4.25
N GLY A 53 21.77 33.17 5.16
CA GLY A 53 21.17 34.51 5.24
C GLY A 53 21.34 35.32 3.97
N ILE A 54 22.55 35.28 3.37
CA ILE A 54 22.85 35.91 2.09
C ILE A 54 21.96 35.33 0.98
N LEU A 55 21.90 34.00 0.87
CA LEU A 55 21.07 33.33 -0.15
C LEU A 55 19.59 33.68 0.00
N VAL A 56 19.04 33.71 1.22
CA VAL A 56 17.62 34.09 1.45
C VAL A 56 17.37 35.55 1.05
N THR A 57 18.27 36.47 1.41
CA THR A 57 18.14 37.89 1.05
C THR A 57 18.21 38.09 -0.46
N LEU A 58 19.21 37.50 -1.13
CA LEU A 58 19.38 37.58 -2.58
C LEU A 58 18.19 36.95 -3.32
N SER A 59 17.68 35.81 -2.83
CA SER A 59 16.50 35.14 -3.39
C SER A 59 15.23 35.99 -3.28
N ARG A 60 15.05 36.72 -2.16
CA ARG A 60 13.93 37.64 -1.99
C ARG A 60 14.04 38.87 -2.90
N GLY A 61 15.27 39.35 -3.10
CA GLY A 61 15.57 40.46 -4.03
C GLY A 61 15.61 40.09 -5.51
N GLN A 62 15.33 38.82 -5.87
CA GLN A 62 15.38 38.31 -7.25
C GLN A 62 16.76 38.43 -7.94
N HIS A 63 17.84 38.41 -7.16
CA HIS A 63 19.23 38.51 -7.66
C HIS A 63 19.78 37.13 -8.06
N ALA A 64 19.22 36.55 -9.13
CA ALA A 64 19.46 35.15 -9.51
C ALA A 64 20.93 34.84 -9.87
N ALA A 65 21.66 35.79 -10.46
CA ALA A 65 23.07 35.63 -10.83
C ALA A 65 23.94 35.53 -9.56
N GLU A 66 23.68 36.38 -8.58
CA GLU A 66 24.37 36.43 -7.31
C GLU A 66 24.03 35.20 -6.45
N VAL A 67 22.76 34.76 -6.44
CA VAL A 67 22.36 33.49 -5.80
C VAL A 67 23.16 32.32 -6.39
N ARG A 68 23.29 32.25 -7.73
CA ARG A 68 24.07 31.20 -8.40
C ARG A 68 25.50 31.18 -7.90
N GLU A 69 26.15 32.34 -7.87
CA GLU A 69 27.56 32.45 -7.48
C GLU A 69 27.79 32.07 -6.01
N VAL A 70 26.92 32.54 -5.10
CA VAL A 70 26.99 32.18 -3.68
C VAL A 70 26.72 30.69 -3.46
N LEU A 71 25.82 30.10 -4.26
CA LEU A 71 25.51 28.67 -4.21
C LEU A 71 26.68 27.81 -4.70
N GLU A 72 27.27 28.17 -5.83
CA GLU A 72 28.47 27.51 -6.34
C GLU A 72 29.63 27.58 -5.34
N TYR A 73 29.81 28.75 -4.72
CA TYR A 73 30.79 28.94 -3.67
C TYR A 73 30.54 27.97 -2.51
N ALA A 74 29.31 27.90 -2.00
CA ALA A 74 28.96 27.05 -0.88
C ALA A 74 29.25 25.57 -1.16
N ILE A 75 28.95 25.10 -2.37
CA ILE A 75 29.17 23.71 -2.79
C ILE A 75 30.65 23.41 -3.01
N LYS A 76 31.38 24.31 -3.68
CA LYS A 76 32.83 24.17 -3.89
C LYS A 76 33.61 24.12 -2.58
N ARG A 77 33.11 24.78 -1.53
CA ARG A 77 33.73 24.86 -0.19
C ARG A 77 33.11 23.91 0.84
N ASP A 78 32.17 23.07 0.45
CA ASP A 78 31.44 22.14 1.33
C ASP A 78 30.86 22.83 2.58
N VAL A 79 30.27 24.02 2.40
CA VAL A 79 29.63 24.76 3.50
C VAL A 79 28.33 24.06 3.88
N ALA A 80 28.23 23.59 5.13
CA ALA A 80 27.10 22.84 5.66
C ALA A 80 25.82 23.69 5.85
N ILE A 81 25.20 24.12 4.75
CA ILE A 81 23.95 24.90 4.75
C ILE A 81 22.78 23.99 5.11
N ASN A 82 21.92 24.45 6.04
CA ASN A 82 20.62 23.83 6.24
C ASN A 82 19.69 24.17 5.06
N TRP A 83 19.77 23.36 4.02
CA TRP A 83 19.02 23.50 2.78
C TRP A 83 17.51 23.48 2.98
N ASN A 84 16.98 22.69 3.92
CA ASN A 84 15.54 22.61 4.16
C ASN A 84 14.97 23.96 4.61
N ASP A 85 15.68 24.65 5.51
CA ASP A 85 15.30 25.97 5.99
C ASP A 85 15.41 27.01 4.87
N PHE A 86 16.46 26.90 4.05
CA PHE A 86 16.64 27.76 2.89
C PHE A 86 15.48 27.60 1.90
N PHE A 87 15.08 26.38 1.53
CA PHE A 87 13.99 26.17 0.59
C PHE A 87 12.65 26.67 1.14
N ARG A 88 12.35 26.43 2.41
CA ARG A 88 11.14 26.99 3.05
C ARG A 88 11.14 28.51 3.04
N SER A 89 12.25 29.14 3.42
CA SER A 89 12.31 30.60 3.58
C SER A 89 12.57 31.36 2.27
N GLY A 90 13.23 30.73 1.31
CA GLY A 90 13.65 31.29 0.04
C GLY A 90 12.59 31.07 -1.04
N VAL A 91 12.14 29.83 -1.23
CA VAL A 91 11.19 29.50 -2.32
C VAL A 91 9.77 29.95 -2.02
N GLU A 92 9.31 29.90 -0.76
CA GLU A 92 7.95 30.36 -0.43
C GLU A 92 7.80 31.89 -0.50
N HIS A 93 8.91 32.63 -0.39
CA HIS A 93 8.90 34.09 -0.35
C HIS A 93 9.52 34.76 -1.58
N ALA A 94 10.20 34.00 -2.44
CA ALA A 94 10.66 34.52 -3.72
C ALA A 94 9.45 34.81 -4.61
N GLN A 95 9.32 36.07 -5.03
CA GLN A 95 8.38 36.47 -6.07
C GLN A 95 8.82 35.96 -7.46
N SER A 96 10.09 35.55 -7.61
CA SER A 96 10.58 34.90 -8.82
C SER A 96 9.93 33.53 -9.01
N SER A 97 9.89 33.08 -10.26
CA SER A 97 9.35 31.77 -10.57
C SER A 97 10.16 30.71 -9.82
N SER A 98 9.51 29.83 -9.05
CA SER A 98 10.23 28.80 -8.29
C SER A 98 11.09 27.90 -9.19
N SER A 99 10.78 27.85 -10.49
CA SER A 99 11.59 27.22 -11.53
C SER A 99 13.00 27.82 -11.65
N ASP A 100 13.18 29.11 -11.47
CA ASP A 100 14.51 29.73 -11.62
C ASP A 100 15.44 29.29 -10.50
N LEU A 101 14.95 29.30 -9.26
CA LEU A 101 15.71 28.81 -8.11
C LEU A 101 16.08 27.34 -8.30
N ILE A 102 15.14 26.49 -8.72
CA ILE A 102 15.43 25.07 -8.94
C ILE A 102 16.50 24.89 -10.04
N ALA A 103 16.45 25.67 -11.13
CA ALA A 103 17.47 25.61 -12.18
C ALA A 103 18.87 26.01 -11.66
N LEU A 104 18.95 26.98 -10.74
CA LEU A 104 20.20 27.30 -10.05
C LEU A 104 20.70 26.10 -9.24
N PHE A 105 19.81 25.42 -8.52
CA PHE A 105 20.18 24.21 -7.78
C PHE A 105 20.62 23.06 -8.68
N GLU A 106 20.01 22.87 -9.84
CA GLU A 106 20.43 21.83 -10.79
C GLU A 106 21.85 22.07 -11.29
N SER A 107 22.21 23.32 -11.60
CA SER A 107 23.59 23.67 -11.97
C SER A 107 24.58 23.35 -10.84
N ALA A 108 24.13 23.54 -9.60
CA ALA A 108 24.87 23.22 -8.39
C ALA A 108 25.00 21.69 -8.15
N VAL A 109 23.91 20.93 -8.33
CA VAL A 109 23.89 19.45 -8.31
C VAL A 109 24.88 18.89 -9.33
N ALA A 110 24.90 19.46 -10.53
CA ALA A 110 25.75 18.97 -11.62
C ALA A 110 27.25 19.03 -11.26
N ILE A 111 27.66 19.96 -10.39
CA ILE A 111 29.04 20.07 -9.90
C ILE A 111 29.35 18.97 -8.87
N ASN A 112 28.45 18.72 -7.92
CA ASN A 112 28.63 17.69 -6.90
C ASN A 112 27.28 17.10 -6.45
N PRO A 113 26.83 15.98 -7.05
CA PRO A 113 25.55 15.37 -6.72
C PRO A 113 25.43 14.91 -5.26
N SER A 114 26.57 14.54 -4.64
CA SER A 114 26.63 14.05 -3.26
C SER A 114 26.66 15.14 -2.19
N ALA A 115 26.88 16.41 -2.57
CA ALA A 115 26.96 17.52 -1.62
C ALA A 115 25.62 17.84 -0.95
N MET A 116 24.50 17.41 -1.53
CA MET A 116 23.18 17.72 -1.01
C MET A 116 22.52 16.54 -0.32
N PRO A 117 21.93 16.75 0.87
CA PRO A 117 21.20 15.69 1.56
C PRO A 117 19.91 15.34 0.80
N THR A 118 19.47 14.09 0.92
CA THR A 118 18.24 13.58 0.29
C THR A 118 17.00 14.44 0.59
N SER A 119 16.92 15.06 1.77
CA SER A 119 15.81 15.94 2.14
C SER A 119 15.70 17.19 1.26
N SER A 120 16.82 17.72 0.77
CA SER A 120 16.87 18.85 -0.15
C SER A 120 16.25 18.49 -1.50
N TYR A 121 16.68 17.36 -2.07
CA TYR A 121 16.10 16.82 -3.31
C TYR A 121 14.60 16.60 -3.18
N ILE A 122 14.14 16.01 -2.07
CA ILE A 122 12.71 15.80 -1.81
C ILE A 122 11.94 17.14 -1.79
N THR A 123 12.52 18.20 -1.21
CA THR A 123 11.88 19.52 -1.17
C THR A 123 11.79 20.14 -2.57
N MET A 124 12.86 20.04 -3.37
CA MET A 124 12.87 20.52 -4.76
C MET A 124 11.88 19.74 -5.64
N ILE A 125 11.85 18.41 -5.51
CA ILE A 125 10.89 17.56 -6.23
C ILE A 125 9.47 17.98 -5.88
N ARG A 126 9.14 18.16 -4.61
CA ARG A 126 7.80 18.62 -4.19
C ARG A 126 7.42 19.97 -4.81
N GLN A 127 8.37 20.89 -4.92
CA GLN A 127 8.12 22.18 -5.56
C GLN A 127 7.92 22.03 -7.08
N CYS A 128 8.69 21.18 -7.75
CA CYS A 128 8.48 20.84 -9.17
C CYS A 128 7.09 20.24 -9.38
N LEU A 129 6.67 19.28 -8.55
CA LEU A 129 5.34 18.67 -8.62
C LEU A 129 4.22 19.71 -8.39
N LYS A 130 4.42 20.65 -7.46
CA LYS A 130 3.48 21.76 -7.19
C LYS A 130 3.32 22.69 -8.40
N THR A 131 4.40 22.94 -9.14
CA THR A 131 4.42 23.77 -10.35
C THR A 131 4.16 22.98 -11.63
N ARG A 132 3.89 21.67 -11.51
CA ARG A 132 3.69 20.72 -12.62
C ARG A 132 4.88 20.60 -13.59
N ASP A 133 6.09 20.90 -13.13
CA ASP A 133 7.33 20.66 -13.89
C ASP A 133 7.80 19.20 -13.70
N MET A 134 7.14 18.28 -14.43
CA MET A 134 7.35 16.84 -14.29
C MET A 134 8.73 16.39 -14.75
N ALA A 135 9.21 16.96 -15.86
CA ALA A 135 10.49 16.60 -16.46
C ALA A 135 11.61 16.85 -15.44
N ARG A 136 11.57 18.01 -14.78
CA ARG A 136 12.53 18.37 -13.75
C ARG A 136 12.38 17.54 -12.48
N ALA A 137 11.14 17.31 -12.03
CA ALA A 137 10.88 16.44 -10.87
C ALA A 137 11.46 15.03 -11.05
N VAL A 138 11.30 14.45 -12.25
CA VAL A 138 11.82 13.12 -12.60
C VAL A 138 13.35 13.14 -12.69
N ALA A 139 13.95 14.17 -13.29
CA ALA A 139 15.40 14.32 -13.35
C ALA A 139 16.03 14.36 -11.94
N LEU A 140 15.47 15.20 -11.04
CA LEU A 140 15.89 15.27 -9.64
C LEU A 140 15.68 13.95 -8.90
N TYR A 141 14.60 13.23 -9.18
CA TYR A 141 14.31 11.93 -8.56
C TYR A 141 15.35 10.87 -8.90
N LYS A 142 15.88 10.85 -10.13
CA LYS A 142 16.92 9.89 -10.55
C LYS A 142 18.17 9.96 -9.68
N HIS A 143 18.52 11.14 -9.15
CA HIS A 143 19.66 11.29 -8.24
C HIS A 143 19.45 10.63 -6.87
N ILE A 144 18.20 10.48 -6.43
CA ILE A 144 17.86 9.96 -5.10
C ILE A 144 17.06 8.66 -5.13
N GLN A 145 16.82 8.04 -6.29
CA GLN A 145 15.91 6.90 -6.42
C GLN A 145 16.31 5.72 -5.52
N ASP A 146 17.62 5.49 -5.37
CA ASP A 146 18.22 4.41 -4.60
C ASP A 146 18.44 4.77 -3.13
N HIS A 147 18.17 6.02 -2.74
CA HIS A 147 18.31 6.46 -1.35
C HIS A 147 17.10 6.05 -0.53
N ASP A 148 17.30 5.70 0.74
CA ASP A 148 16.22 5.38 1.66
C ASP A 148 15.56 6.64 2.22
N PHE A 149 14.26 6.80 1.95
CA PHE A 149 13.44 7.86 2.53
C PHE A 149 12.01 7.36 2.75
N LYS A 150 11.33 7.99 3.71
CA LYS A 150 10.00 7.57 4.17
C LYS A 150 8.91 7.99 3.18
N LEU A 151 7.84 7.19 3.09
CA LEU A 151 6.69 7.46 2.20
C LEU A 151 6.07 8.85 2.39
N HIS A 152 5.99 9.36 3.63
CA HIS A 152 5.45 10.70 3.91
C HIS A 152 6.36 11.84 3.43
N GLN A 153 7.63 11.55 3.13
CA GLN A 153 8.56 12.52 2.57
C GLN A 153 8.37 12.59 1.05
N LEU A 154 8.34 11.46 0.36
CA LEU A 154 8.06 11.41 -1.07
C LEU A 154 7.52 10.03 -1.42
N ASN A 155 6.49 9.98 -2.26
CA ASN A 155 5.92 8.71 -2.69
C ASN A 155 6.74 8.12 -3.84
N LYS A 156 7.65 7.18 -3.51
CA LYS A 156 8.50 6.49 -4.50
C LYS A 156 7.69 5.87 -5.64
N SER A 157 6.52 5.29 -5.36
CA SER A 157 5.68 4.68 -6.40
C SER A 157 5.13 5.71 -7.38
N VAL A 158 4.71 6.88 -6.90
CA VAL A 158 4.27 7.99 -7.78
C VAL A 158 5.43 8.44 -8.67
N MET A 159 6.61 8.66 -8.08
CA MET A 159 7.77 9.11 -8.86
C MET A 159 8.23 8.09 -9.89
N ARG A 160 8.17 6.80 -9.55
CA ARG A 160 8.46 5.70 -10.49
C ARG A 160 7.49 5.73 -11.67
N VAL A 161 6.18 5.84 -11.42
CA VAL A 161 5.17 5.95 -12.48
C VAL A 161 5.39 7.18 -13.35
N LEU A 162 5.66 8.35 -12.76
CA LEU A 162 5.95 9.57 -13.53
C LEU A 162 7.20 9.41 -14.41
N SER A 163 8.22 8.69 -13.93
CA SER A 163 9.42 8.38 -14.68
C SER A 163 9.17 7.38 -15.82
N GLU A 164 8.35 6.35 -15.58
CA GLU A 164 7.95 5.34 -16.58
C GLU A 164 7.05 5.93 -17.69
N LEU A 165 6.26 6.95 -17.36
CA LEU A 165 5.46 7.70 -18.34
C LEU A 165 6.31 8.65 -19.20
N GLY A 166 7.46 9.12 -18.68
CA GLY A 166 8.35 10.06 -19.36
C GLY A 166 9.35 9.42 -20.34
N VAL A 167 9.11 8.19 -20.79
CA VAL A 167 10.00 7.49 -21.73
C VAL A 167 9.91 8.14 -23.12
N ALA A 168 11.06 8.31 -23.78
CA ALA A 168 11.15 8.98 -25.07
C ALA A 168 10.43 8.20 -26.19
N GLY A 169 9.89 8.94 -27.18
CA GLY A 169 9.28 8.36 -28.39
C GLY A 169 7.75 8.37 -28.42
N VAL A 170 7.09 8.85 -27.36
CA VAL A 170 5.63 9.01 -27.28
C VAL A 170 5.27 10.49 -27.46
N ASP A 171 4.05 10.78 -27.93
CA ASP A 171 3.50 12.12 -28.00
C ASP A 171 3.62 12.86 -26.65
N ALA A 172 4.31 14.00 -26.66
CA ALA A 172 4.56 14.80 -25.47
C ALA A 172 3.26 15.33 -24.83
N ALA A 173 2.22 15.58 -25.63
CA ALA A 173 0.93 16.02 -25.11
C ALA A 173 0.21 14.89 -24.35
N ALA A 174 0.20 13.66 -24.90
CA ALA A 174 -0.31 12.49 -24.21
C ALA A 174 0.44 12.19 -22.90
N VAL A 175 1.78 12.26 -22.92
CA VAL A 175 2.63 12.10 -21.71
C VAL A 175 2.27 13.13 -20.65
N ALA A 176 2.19 14.41 -21.03
CA ALA A 176 1.85 15.49 -20.10
C ALA A 176 0.44 15.29 -19.51
N LYS A 177 -0.54 14.86 -20.33
CA LYS A 177 -1.90 14.54 -19.87
C LYS A 177 -1.88 13.41 -18.83
N ALA A 178 -1.21 12.30 -19.11
CA ALA A 178 -1.12 11.17 -18.19
C ALA A 178 -0.43 11.55 -16.87
N GLN A 179 0.70 12.26 -16.92
CA GLN A 179 1.43 12.71 -15.73
C GLN A 179 0.61 13.69 -14.88
N ASN A 180 -0.12 14.62 -15.51
CA ASN A 180 -1.01 15.54 -14.79
C ASN A 180 -2.14 14.79 -14.08
N LEU A 181 -2.79 13.83 -14.75
CA LEU A 181 -3.81 12.99 -14.13
C LEU A 181 -3.24 12.15 -12.98
N THR A 182 -2.01 11.61 -13.11
CA THR A 182 -1.31 10.94 -11.99
C THR A 182 -1.15 11.89 -10.80
N LEU A 183 -0.67 13.12 -11.01
CA LEU A 183 -0.52 14.07 -9.89
C LEU A 183 -1.84 14.44 -9.24
N ASP A 184 -2.85 14.73 -10.06
CA ASP A 184 -4.16 15.14 -9.55
C ASP A 184 -4.77 14.03 -8.68
N MET A 185 -4.64 12.78 -9.11
CA MET A 185 -5.16 11.63 -8.38
C MET A 185 -4.37 11.28 -7.09
N TYR A 186 -3.06 11.50 -7.05
CA TYR A 186 -2.22 11.00 -5.93
C TYR A 186 -1.67 12.07 -5.01
N VAL A 187 -1.33 13.22 -5.56
CA VAL A 187 -0.70 14.34 -4.84
C VAL A 187 -1.77 15.37 -4.44
N HIS A 188 -2.73 15.67 -5.33
CA HIS A 188 -3.75 16.70 -5.11
C HIS A 188 -5.14 16.16 -4.79
N ARG A 189 -5.22 15.00 -4.10
CA ARG A 189 -6.45 14.25 -3.74
C ARG A 189 -7.65 15.06 -3.25
N THR A 190 -7.45 16.28 -2.78
CA THR A 190 -8.51 17.17 -2.31
C THR A 190 -9.34 17.81 -3.42
N ARG A 191 -8.97 17.68 -4.70
CA ARG A 191 -9.55 18.49 -5.79
C ARG A 191 -10.38 17.76 -6.86
N SER A 192 -10.33 16.44 -6.98
CA SER A 192 -11.07 15.77 -8.06
C SER A 192 -11.58 14.40 -7.65
N ASP A 193 -12.88 14.17 -7.86
CA ASP A 193 -13.46 12.87 -8.17
C ASP A 193 -12.87 12.42 -9.52
N GLY A 194 -11.57 12.11 -9.53
CA GLY A 194 -10.81 11.86 -10.75
C GLY A 194 -11.46 10.74 -11.54
N ASP A 195 -11.70 10.98 -12.83
CA ASP A 195 -12.20 9.96 -13.73
C ASP A 195 -11.11 8.89 -13.92
N MET A 196 -11.24 7.81 -13.15
CA MET A 196 -10.30 6.68 -13.18
C MET A 196 -10.21 6.05 -14.57
N ALA A 197 -11.31 5.99 -15.33
CA ALA A 197 -11.28 5.46 -16.67
C ALA A 197 -10.42 6.36 -17.57
N ALA A 198 -10.67 7.67 -17.55
CA ALA A 198 -9.84 8.63 -18.29
C ALA A 198 -8.36 8.60 -17.87
N TYR A 199 -8.07 8.33 -16.59
CA TYR A 199 -6.70 8.12 -16.10
C TYR A 199 -6.05 6.87 -16.71
N LEU A 200 -6.74 5.72 -16.63
CA LEU A 200 -6.22 4.46 -17.16
C LEU A 200 -6.06 4.52 -18.67
N GLU A 201 -6.99 5.14 -19.40
CA GLU A 201 -6.88 5.41 -20.84
C GLU A 201 -5.67 6.26 -21.17
N ALA A 202 -5.44 7.35 -20.42
CA ALA A 202 -4.28 8.22 -20.63
C ALA A 202 -2.96 7.48 -20.38
N VAL A 203 -2.90 6.62 -19.36
CA VAL A 203 -1.71 5.79 -19.08
C VAL A 203 -1.51 4.75 -20.18
N LEU A 204 -2.56 4.06 -20.62
CA LEU A 204 -2.50 3.06 -21.69
C LEU A 204 -2.05 3.66 -23.02
N ALA A 205 -2.54 4.85 -23.36
CA ALA A 205 -2.15 5.56 -24.57
C ALA A 205 -0.66 5.93 -24.60
N VAL A 206 -0.03 6.05 -23.43
CA VAL A 206 1.38 6.45 -23.31
C VAL A 206 2.30 5.25 -23.16
N ASN A 207 2.04 4.40 -22.16
CA ASN A 207 2.89 3.27 -21.85
C ASN A 207 2.08 2.14 -21.16
N PRO A 208 1.64 1.12 -21.91
CA PRO A 208 0.89 -0.01 -21.34
C PRO A 208 1.63 -0.75 -20.22
N SER A 209 2.97 -0.83 -20.28
CA SER A 209 3.76 -1.51 -19.25
C SER A 209 3.70 -0.79 -17.88
N CYS A 210 3.46 0.52 -17.89
CA CYS A 210 3.32 1.33 -16.68
C CYS A 210 1.97 1.08 -15.97
N LEU A 211 0.97 0.53 -16.68
CA LEU A 211 -0.35 0.23 -16.13
C LEU A 211 -0.25 -0.60 -14.84
N VAL A 212 0.61 -1.63 -14.82
CA VAL A 212 0.77 -2.49 -13.65
C VAL A 212 1.29 -1.71 -12.43
N SER A 213 2.25 -0.80 -12.64
CA SER A 213 2.75 0.11 -11.58
C SER A 213 1.65 1.03 -11.08
N CYS A 214 0.81 1.56 -11.99
CA CYS A 214 -0.36 2.35 -11.66
C CYS A 214 -1.39 1.56 -10.84
N LEU A 215 -1.80 0.38 -11.30
CA LEU A 215 -2.75 -0.49 -10.60
C LEU A 215 -2.22 -0.90 -9.21
N ARG A 216 -0.93 -1.24 -9.10
CA ARG A 216 -0.27 -1.46 -7.80
C ARG A 216 -0.40 -0.23 -6.93
N MET A 217 -0.16 0.97 -7.45
CA MET A 217 -0.28 2.19 -6.67
C MET A 217 -1.73 2.48 -6.24
N ILE A 218 -2.73 2.21 -7.09
CA ILE A 218 -4.16 2.40 -6.74
C ILE A 218 -4.58 1.39 -5.68
N LEU A 219 -4.29 0.10 -5.91
CA LEU A 219 -4.83 -1.01 -5.13
C LEU A 219 -4.02 -1.28 -3.84
N ARG A 220 -2.71 -1.00 -3.83
CA ARG A 220 -1.80 -1.25 -2.69
C ARG A 220 -1.71 -0.10 -1.70
N LYS A 221 -2.23 1.08 -2.03
CA LYS A 221 -2.10 2.35 -1.30
C LYS A 221 -2.28 2.27 0.23
N ASP A 222 -3.00 1.26 0.72
CA ASP A 222 -3.28 1.04 2.15
C ASP A 222 -2.86 -0.35 2.70
N THR A 223 -1.82 -1.00 2.16
CA THR A 223 -1.35 -2.32 2.68
C THR A 223 -0.33 -2.24 3.82
N SER A 224 -0.06 -1.06 4.39
CA SER A 224 0.48 -1.04 5.76
C SER A 224 -0.60 -1.65 6.66
N PRO A 225 -0.28 -2.44 7.72
CA PRO A 225 -1.28 -2.91 8.67
C PRO A 225 -2.08 -1.72 9.18
N VAL A 226 -3.24 -1.52 8.58
CA VAL A 226 -4.08 -0.37 8.85
C VAL A 226 -4.62 -0.63 10.26
N PRO A 227 -4.39 0.24 11.24
CA PRO A 227 -4.93 0.01 12.57
C PRO A 227 -6.46 -0.01 12.49
N ASP A 228 -7.12 -0.77 13.36
CA ASP A 228 -8.55 -1.10 13.26
C ASP A 228 -9.49 0.12 13.23
N HIS A 229 -9.03 1.33 13.55
CA HIS A 229 -9.82 2.57 13.46
C HIS A 229 -10.05 3.10 12.03
N ARG A 230 -9.70 2.36 10.97
CA ARG A 230 -9.87 2.82 9.57
C ARG A 230 -10.68 1.85 8.70
N HIS A 231 -11.60 1.09 9.29
CA HIS A 231 -12.51 0.20 8.54
C HIS A 231 -13.22 0.93 7.38
N ASP A 232 -13.73 2.14 7.60
CA ASP A 232 -14.41 2.94 6.58
C ASP A 232 -13.51 3.26 5.38
N GLN A 233 -12.22 3.55 5.61
CA GLN A 233 -11.27 3.81 4.52
C GLN A 233 -11.02 2.55 3.68
N ILE A 234 -11.00 1.37 4.31
CA ILE A 234 -10.86 0.11 3.60
C ILE A 234 -12.14 -0.18 2.78
N GLN A 235 -13.33 0.11 3.31
CA GLN A 235 -14.58 -0.02 2.56
C GLN A 235 -14.61 0.87 1.32
N THR A 236 -14.28 2.15 1.47
CA THR A 236 -14.17 3.06 0.30
C THR A 236 -13.14 2.54 -0.71
N HIS A 237 -11.99 2.04 -0.24
CA HIS A 237 -10.96 1.49 -1.12
C HIS A 237 -11.45 0.26 -1.91
N ILE A 238 -12.21 -0.64 -1.28
CA ILE A 238 -12.79 -1.81 -1.95
C ILE A 238 -13.85 -1.38 -2.97
N ALA A 239 -14.70 -0.42 -2.60
CA ALA A 239 -15.70 0.15 -3.50
C ALA A 239 -15.05 0.80 -4.74
N ASP A 240 -13.96 1.55 -4.56
CA ASP A 240 -13.22 2.19 -5.66
C ASP A 240 -12.41 1.19 -6.50
N ALA A 241 -12.03 0.04 -5.92
CA ALA A 241 -11.23 -0.97 -6.61
C ALA A 241 -12.06 -1.86 -7.53
N THR A 242 -13.29 -2.20 -7.15
CA THR A 242 -14.17 -3.10 -7.93
C THR A 242 -14.26 -2.70 -9.41
N PRO A 243 -14.45 -1.42 -9.74
CA PRO A 243 -14.64 -1.06 -11.12
C PRO A 243 -13.36 -0.87 -11.92
N ILE A 244 -12.22 -0.76 -11.24
CA ILE A 244 -10.91 -0.84 -11.89
C ILE A 244 -10.72 -2.24 -12.46
N PHE A 245 -11.09 -3.28 -11.72
CA PHE A 245 -11.08 -4.65 -12.22
C PHE A 245 -12.11 -4.86 -13.35
N ASP A 246 -13.29 -4.23 -13.26
CA ASP A 246 -14.29 -4.23 -14.35
C ASP A 246 -13.70 -3.64 -15.64
N TYR A 247 -13.09 -2.46 -15.54
CA TYR A 247 -12.43 -1.78 -16.64
C TYR A 247 -11.32 -2.67 -17.24
N CYS A 248 -10.44 -3.22 -16.41
CA CYS A 248 -9.37 -4.08 -16.88
C CYS A 248 -9.90 -5.35 -17.57
N SER A 249 -11.00 -5.92 -17.08
CA SER A 249 -11.65 -7.06 -17.72
C SER A 249 -12.25 -6.70 -19.08
N LYS A 250 -12.89 -5.52 -19.22
CA LYS A 250 -13.52 -5.05 -20.46
C LYS A 250 -12.52 -4.64 -21.55
N HIS A 251 -11.36 -4.14 -21.15
CA HIS A 251 -10.30 -3.67 -22.05
C HIS A 251 -9.17 -4.68 -22.26
N ASP A 252 -9.40 -5.93 -21.87
CA ASP A 252 -8.48 -7.03 -22.13
C ASP A 252 -7.08 -6.86 -21.53
N LEU A 253 -7.01 -6.20 -20.36
CA LEU A 253 -5.75 -5.86 -19.71
C LEU A 253 -5.26 -7.01 -18.84
N GLU A 254 -3.97 -7.32 -18.94
CA GLU A 254 -3.33 -8.30 -18.06
C GLU A 254 -3.11 -7.71 -16.67
N ILE A 255 -3.52 -8.45 -15.63
CA ILE A 255 -3.37 -8.04 -14.24
C ILE A 255 -2.54 -9.08 -13.49
N PRO A 256 -1.47 -8.65 -12.79
CA PRO A 256 -0.72 -9.55 -11.92
C PRO A 256 -1.59 -10.15 -10.81
N PRO A 257 -1.45 -11.45 -10.51
CA PRO A 257 -2.29 -12.14 -9.52
C PRO A 257 -2.16 -11.57 -8.12
N GLU A 258 -1.03 -10.93 -7.80
CA GLU A 258 -0.83 -10.34 -6.48
C GLU A 258 -1.89 -9.27 -6.19
N LEU A 259 -2.32 -8.50 -7.20
CA LEU A 259 -3.31 -7.44 -7.03
C LEU A 259 -4.67 -7.99 -6.58
N PHE A 260 -5.09 -9.12 -7.15
CA PHE A 260 -6.27 -9.85 -6.70
C PHE A 260 -6.08 -10.40 -5.28
N THR A 261 -4.92 -11.01 -4.99
CA THR A 261 -4.60 -11.49 -3.63
C THR A 261 -4.75 -10.39 -2.59
N TRP A 262 -4.18 -9.20 -2.85
CA TRP A 262 -4.31 -8.04 -1.95
C TRP A 262 -5.76 -7.60 -1.76
N TYR A 263 -6.53 -7.53 -2.85
CA TYR A 263 -7.93 -7.15 -2.80
C TYR A 263 -8.76 -8.13 -1.96
N PHE A 264 -8.63 -9.44 -2.19
CA PHE A 264 -9.39 -10.44 -1.45
C PHE A 264 -9.00 -10.53 0.02
N LEU A 265 -7.72 -10.34 0.36
CA LEU A 265 -7.29 -10.25 1.76
C LEU A 265 -7.91 -9.04 2.47
N LYS A 266 -8.08 -7.90 1.79
CA LYS A 266 -8.80 -6.74 2.34
C LYS A 266 -10.28 -7.05 2.54
N CYS A 267 -10.93 -7.66 1.55
CA CYS A 267 -12.33 -8.07 1.66
C CYS A 267 -12.54 -9.00 2.86
N LYS A 268 -11.69 -10.02 3.00
CA LYS A 268 -11.71 -10.95 4.13
C LYS A 268 -11.57 -10.23 5.48
N ARG A 269 -10.65 -9.27 5.59
CA ARG A 269 -10.38 -8.57 6.86
C ARG A 269 -11.58 -7.77 7.36
N ILE A 270 -12.31 -7.13 6.45
CA ILE A 270 -13.44 -6.26 6.80
C ILE A 270 -14.81 -6.85 6.46
N HIS A 271 -14.85 -8.14 6.12
CA HIS A 271 -16.05 -8.86 5.67
C HIS A 271 -16.80 -8.13 4.53
N ALA A 272 -16.07 -7.50 3.60
CA ALA A 272 -16.68 -6.88 2.43
C ALA A 272 -17.00 -7.94 1.37
N ASN A 273 -18.07 -7.74 0.61
CA ASN A 273 -18.51 -8.66 -0.43
C ASN A 273 -17.51 -8.66 -1.61
N PRO A 274 -16.81 -9.78 -1.89
CA PRO A 274 -15.84 -9.86 -2.97
C PRO A 274 -16.45 -10.30 -4.32
N SER A 275 -17.75 -10.62 -4.38
CA SER A 275 -18.35 -11.41 -5.46
C SER A 275 -18.17 -10.83 -6.86
N ALA A 276 -18.32 -9.51 -7.02
CA ALA A 276 -18.13 -8.84 -8.31
C ALA A 276 -16.70 -9.04 -8.84
N VAL A 277 -15.70 -8.82 -7.99
CA VAL A 277 -14.28 -8.97 -8.37
C VAL A 277 -13.87 -10.43 -8.50
N VAL A 278 -14.48 -11.36 -7.75
CA VAL A 278 -14.26 -12.80 -7.96
C VAL A 278 -14.82 -13.25 -9.31
N THR A 279 -15.99 -12.75 -9.72
CA THR A 279 -16.57 -13.03 -11.03
C THR A 279 -15.66 -12.51 -12.16
N GLN A 280 -15.15 -11.29 -12.01
CA GLN A 280 -14.16 -10.73 -12.93
C GLN A 280 -12.86 -11.53 -12.94
N PHE A 281 -12.35 -11.93 -11.78
CA PHE A 281 -11.16 -12.79 -11.67
C PHE A 281 -11.34 -14.10 -12.45
N LEU A 282 -12.47 -14.78 -12.29
CA LEU A 282 -12.79 -16.01 -13.02
C LEU A 282 -12.89 -15.78 -14.53
N ALA A 283 -13.52 -14.68 -14.96
CA ALA A 283 -13.64 -14.32 -16.37
C ALA A 283 -12.29 -13.95 -17.01
N MET A 284 -11.46 -13.16 -16.32
CA MET A 284 -10.12 -12.79 -16.82
C MET A 284 -9.19 -14.00 -16.90
N MET A 285 -9.33 -14.93 -15.95
CA MET A 285 -8.56 -16.17 -15.95
C MET A 285 -9.00 -17.13 -17.06
N SER A 286 -10.31 -17.27 -17.35
CA SER A 286 -10.76 -18.09 -18.48
C SER A 286 -10.28 -17.51 -19.81
N ALA A 287 -10.14 -16.18 -19.90
CA ALA A 287 -9.51 -15.47 -21.01
C ALA A 287 -7.97 -15.49 -21.01
N GLY A 288 -7.31 -16.12 -20.03
CA GLY A 288 -5.85 -16.22 -19.96
C GLY A 288 -5.10 -14.94 -19.57
N ARG A 289 -5.80 -13.93 -19.04
CA ARG A 289 -5.24 -12.58 -18.71
C ARG A 289 -4.67 -12.45 -17.31
N VAL A 290 -4.86 -13.48 -16.49
CA VAL A 290 -4.36 -13.53 -15.11
C VAL A 290 -3.71 -14.89 -14.91
N SER A 291 -2.42 -14.87 -14.54
CA SER A 291 -1.73 -16.10 -14.16
C SER A 291 -2.29 -16.64 -12.85
N LEU A 292 -2.64 -17.92 -12.82
CA LEU A 292 -3.17 -18.56 -11.63
C LEU A 292 -2.10 -18.71 -10.55
N SER A 293 -2.49 -18.42 -9.30
CA SER A 293 -1.66 -18.73 -8.13
C SER A 293 -2.54 -19.26 -7.00
N VAL A 294 -2.00 -20.21 -6.22
CA VAL A 294 -2.67 -20.77 -5.03
C VAL A 294 -3.05 -19.65 -4.07
N ALA A 295 -2.14 -18.70 -3.85
CA ALA A 295 -2.36 -17.58 -2.94
C ALA A 295 -3.57 -16.72 -3.36
N THR A 296 -3.72 -16.44 -4.66
CA THR A 296 -4.86 -15.66 -5.19
C THR A 296 -6.17 -16.43 -5.05
N CYS A 297 -6.21 -17.68 -5.52
CA CYS A 297 -7.41 -18.52 -5.45
C CYS A 297 -7.88 -18.70 -4.01
N MET A 298 -6.96 -18.99 -3.10
CA MET A 298 -7.31 -19.25 -1.71
C MET A 298 -7.71 -17.96 -0.97
N SER A 299 -7.09 -16.82 -1.30
CA SER A 299 -7.55 -15.53 -0.78
C SER A 299 -8.98 -15.23 -1.22
N ALA A 300 -9.31 -15.47 -2.50
CA ALA A 300 -10.67 -15.36 -3.02
C ALA A 300 -11.64 -16.29 -2.28
N VAL A 301 -11.32 -17.58 -2.17
CA VAL A 301 -12.11 -18.58 -1.40
C VAL A 301 -12.40 -18.09 0.01
N HIS A 302 -11.37 -17.66 0.76
CA HIS A 302 -11.58 -17.19 2.13
C HIS A 302 -12.39 -15.90 2.22
N SER A 303 -12.25 -15.00 1.24
CA SER A 303 -13.06 -13.78 1.21
C SER A 303 -14.54 -14.11 0.99
N CYS A 304 -14.86 -15.01 0.05
CA CYS A 304 -16.22 -15.48 -0.21
C CYS A 304 -16.81 -16.21 1.00
N VAL A 305 -16.05 -17.11 1.64
CA VAL A 305 -16.47 -17.81 2.86
C VAL A 305 -16.80 -16.83 3.98
N GLY A 306 -16.00 -15.77 4.12
CA GLY A 306 -16.20 -14.72 5.14
C GLY A 306 -17.53 -13.96 5.02
N VAL A 307 -18.13 -13.94 3.82
CA VAL A 307 -19.43 -13.33 3.54
C VAL A 307 -20.52 -14.35 3.16
N ARG A 308 -20.26 -15.65 3.37
CA ARG A 308 -21.18 -16.79 3.09
C ARG A 308 -21.50 -17.03 1.61
N GLU A 309 -20.66 -16.55 0.70
CA GLU A 309 -20.75 -16.81 -0.75
C GLU A 309 -20.10 -18.16 -1.10
N ASN A 310 -20.61 -19.24 -0.48
CA ASN A 310 -19.97 -20.57 -0.53
C ASN A 310 -19.95 -21.17 -1.94
N GLN A 311 -20.97 -20.89 -2.76
CA GLN A 311 -21.04 -21.37 -4.14
C GLN A 311 -19.95 -20.72 -4.99
N LEU A 312 -19.78 -19.41 -4.90
CA LEU A 312 -18.71 -18.73 -5.64
C LEU A 312 -17.32 -19.18 -5.17
N ALA A 313 -17.16 -19.45 -3.87
CA ALA A 313 -15.94 -20.04 -3.33
C ALA A 313 -15.64 -21.43 -3.94
N ILE A 314 -16.67 -22.28 -4.15
CA ILE A 314 -16.47 -23.63 -4.73
C ILE A 314 -16.03 -23.54 -6.19
N GLU A 315 -16.52 -22.55 -6.94
CA GLU A 315 -16.12 -22.33 -8.33
C GLU A 315 -14.64 -21.96 -8.45
N VAL A 316 -14.17 -21.04 -7.61
CA VAL A 316 -12.73 -20.69 -7.55
C VAL A 316 -11.88 -21.89 -7.16
N LEU A 317 -12.37 -22.71 -6.23
CA LEU A 317 -11.65 -23.90 -5.79
C LEU A 317 -11.57 -24.97 -6.91
N ARG A 318 -12.65 -25.21 -7.65
CA ARG A 318 -12.67 -26.14 -8.80
C ARG A 318 -11.63 -25.75 -9.84
N VAL A 319 -11.51 -24.45 -10.10
CA VAL A 319 -10.49 -23.89 -10.99
C VAL A 319 -9.08 -24.21 -10.49
N ALA A 320 -8.79 -23.99 -9.21
CA ALA A 320 -7.48 -24.29 -8.63
C ALA A 320 -7.12 -25.78 -8.74
N ILE A 321 -8.12 -26.66 -8.52
CA ILE A 321 -7.97 -28.12 -8.61
C ILE A 321 -7.74 -28.56 -10.05
N ALA A 322 -8.54 -28.05 -11.00
CA ALA A 322 -8.47 -28.38 -12.43
C ALA A 322 -7.13 -27.97 -13.06
N ARG A 323 -6.46 -26.97 -12.48
CA ARG A 323 -5.15 -26.47 -12.91
C ARG A 323 -3.99 -27.07 -12.13
N ASP A 324 -4.27 -28.12 -11.35
CA ASP A 324 -3.30 -28.87 -10.55
C ASP A 324 -2.40 -27.98 -9.68
N LEU A 325 -2.97 -26.91 -9.12
CA LEU A 325 -2.19 -25.99 -8.30
C LEU A 325 -1.66 -26.69 -7.03
N PRO A 326 -0.42 -26.38 -6.58
CA PRO A 326 0.19 -27.06 -5.44
C PRO A 326 -0.49 -26.67 -4.12
N MET A 327 -1.46 -27.47 -3.70
CA MET A 327 -2.19 -27.30 -2.44
C MET A 327 -1.43 -27.96 -1.28
N ASP A 328 -1.60 -27.40 -0.08
CA ASP A 328 -1.09 -27.96 1.17
C ASP A 328 -2.25 -28.46 2.05
N GLN A 329 -1.92 -28.98 3.24
CA GLN A 329 -2.91 -29.49 4.20
C GLN A 329 -3.99 -28.44 4.55
N TRP A 330 -3.63 -27.16 4.67
CA TRP A 330 -4.57 -26.11 5.06
C TRP A 330 -5.55 -25.79 3.93
N HIS A 331 -5.07 -25.81 2.68
CA HIS A 331 -5.92 -25.67 1.51
C HIS A 331 -6.92 -26.83 1.41
N TYR A 332 -6.49 -28.08 1.58
CA TYR A 332 -7.40 -29.24 1.59
C TYR A 332 -8.45 -29.16 2.71
N ASN A 333 -8.05 -28.75 3.91
CA ASN A 333 -9.00 -28.59 5.02
C ASN A 333 -10.08 -27.55 4.71
N THR A 334 -9.69 -26.41 4.13
CA THR A 334 -10.62 -25.37 3.70
C THR A 334 -11.55 -25.89 2.61
N ALA A 335 -11.00 -26.60 1.63
CA ALA A 335 -11.73 -27.17 0.51
C ALA A 335 -12.78 -28.20 0.96
N LEU A 336 -12.40 -29.16 1.81
CA LEU A 336 -13.30 -30.17 2.37
C LEU A 336 -14.39 -29.53 3.23
N TRP A 337 -14.02 -28.58 4.08
CA TRP A 337 -14.99 -27.84 4.88
C TRP A 337 -16.00 -27.11 3.98
N LEU A 338 -15.54 -26.50 2.89
CA LEU A 338 -16.41 -25.79 1.96
C LEU A 338 -17.37 -26.73 1.22
N CYS A 339 -16.93 -27.93 0.84
CA CYS A 339 -17.81 -28.95 0.28
C CYS A 339 -18.94 -29.31 1.26
N SER A 340 -18.64 -29.39 2.56
CA SER A 340 -19.66 -29.62 3.59
C SER A 340 -20.64 -28.47 3.77
N LYS A 341 -20.41 -27.30 3.16
CA LYS A 341 -21.34 -26.17 3.16
C LYS A 341 -22.15 -26.05 1.88
N THR A 342 -21.73 -26.72 0.81
CA THR A 342 -22.35 -26.67 -0.52
C THR A 342 -22.99 -28.00 -0.93
N THR A 343 -22.92 -29.03 -0.07
CA THR A 343 -23.45 -30.38 -0.32
C THR A 343 -22.85 -31.09 -1.54
N ASP A 344 -21.69 -30.63 -2.02
CA ASP A 344 -20.96 -31.26 -3.13
C ASP A 344 -20.13 -32.46 -2.63
N SER A 345 -20.82 -33.56 -2.33
CA SER A 345 -20.22 -34.78 -1.78
C SER A 345 -19.23 -35.45 -2.74
N HIS A 346 -19.45 -35.33 -4.05
CA HIS A 346 -18.56 -35.88 -5.07
C HIS A 346 -17.22 -35.14 -5.08
N MET A 347 -17.24 -33.80 -5.06
CA MET A 347 -16.00 -33.01 -4.98
C MET A 347 -15.27 -33.25 -3.67
N ALA A 348 -15.98 -33.39 -2.54
CA ALA A 348 -15.38 -33.72 -1.25
C ALA A 348 -14.61 -35.05 -1.29
N LEU A 349 -15.24 -36.09 -1.84
CA LEU A 349 -14.62 -37.42 -1.98
C LEU A 349 -13.40 -37.38 -2.91
N ALA A 350 -13.51 -36.68 -4.05
CA ALA A 350 -12.40 -36.52 -4.98
C ALA A 350 -11.21 -35.77 -4.33
N LEU A 351 -11.48 -34.72 -3.57
CA LEU A 351 -10.47 -33.97 -2.81
C LEU A 351 -9.79 -34.84 -1.74
N PHE A 352 -10.57 -35.60 -0.98
CA PHE A 352 -10.02 -36.50 0.04
C PHE A 352 -9.12 -37.58 -0.58
N ASN A 353 -9.58 -38.22 -1.65
CA ASN A 353 -8.80 -39.22 -2.37
C ASN A 353 -7.51 -38.64 -2.95
N ARG A 354 -7.58 -37.43 -3.52
CA ARG A 354 -6.39 -36.72 -4.02
C ARG A 354 -5.41 -36.40 -2.88
N MET A 355 -5.89 -35.90 -1.74
CA MET A 355 -5.05 -35.64 -0.58
C MET A 355 -4.34 -36.91 -0.11
N ARG A 356 -5.06 -38.03 -0.02
CA ARG A 356 -4.50 -39.34 0.39
C ARG A 356 -3.46 -39.86 -0.60
N ALA A 357 -3.63 -39.60 -1.89
CA ALA A 357 -2.68 -39.99 -2.92
C ALA A 357 -1.40 -39.13 -2.91
N THR A 358 -1.44 -37.93 -2.30
CA THR A 358 -0.31 -37.02 -2.21
C THR A 358 0.51 -37.30 -0.93
N GLU A 359 1.58 -38.10 -1.07
CA GLU A 359 2.42 -38.54 0.06
C GLU A 359 2.98 -37.40 0.94
N THR A 360 3.20 -36.22 0.36
CA THR A 360 3.77 -35.06 1.06
C THR A 360 2.79 -34.37 2.01
N ILE A 361 1.49 -34.70 1.95
CA ILE A 361 0.44 -34.01 2.69
C ILE A 361 -0.18 -34.95 3.73
N ALA A 362 0.28 -34.85 4.97
CA ALA A 362 -0.36 -35.55 6.09
C ALA A 362 -1.73 -34.95 6.43
N PRO A 363 -2.73 -35.73 6.88
CA PRO A 363 -3.98 -35.21 7.43
C PRO A 363 -3.78 -34.62 8.83
N SER A 364 -4.74 -33.80 9.28
CA SER A 364 -4.85 -33.33 10.67
C SER A 364 -6.23 -33.60 11.26
N GLU A 365 -6.42 -33.31 12.54
CA GLU A 365 -7.74 -33.34 13.21
C GLU A 365 -8.77 -32.49 12.44
N LYS A 366 -8.36 -31.32 11.93
CA LYS A 366 -9.23 -30.48 11.09
C LYS A 366 -9.65 -31.16 9.79
N THR A 367 -8.79 -32.01 9.22
CA THR A 367 -9.12 -32.83 8.04
C THR A 367 -10.20 -33.86 8.40
N LEU A 368 -10.04 -34.55 9.53
CA LEU A 368 -11.03 -35.53 10.02
C LEU A 368 -12.39 -34.86 10.25
N THR A 369 -12.42 -33.77 11.02
CA THR A 369 -13.62 -32.97 11.23
C THR A 369 -14.31 -32.61 9.90
N ALA A 370 -13.56 -32.11 8.92
CA ALA A 370 -14.12 -31.73 7.62
C ALA A 370 -14.69 -32.93 6.83
N VAL A 371 -14.02 -34.08 6.87
CA VAL A 371 -14.50 -35.31 6.23
C VAL A 371 -15.78 -35.83 6.88
N LEU A 372 -15.84 -35.84 8.22
CA LEU A 372 -17.05 -36.26 8.95
C LEU A 372 -18.25 -35.36 8.66
N LEU A 373 -18.02 -34.04 8.53
CA LEU A 373 -19.09 -33.11 8.12
C LEU A 373 -19.66 -33.43 6.73
N ASN A 374 -18.83 -33.88 5.79
CA ASN A 374 -19.30 -34.31 4.47
C ASN A 374 -20.01 -35.67 4.52
N LEU A 375 -19.45 -36.65 5.26
CA LEU A 375 -20.07 -37.97 5.45
C LEU A 375 -21.45 -37.89 6.07
N ARG A 376 -21.67 -36.95 7.00
CA ARG A 376 -22.98 -36.70 7.60
C ARG A 376 -24.03 -36.24 6.58
N GLN A 377 -23.61 -35.57 5.51
CA GLN A 377 -24.52 -35.12 4.44
C GLN A 377 -24.81 -36.23 3.44
N SER A 378 -23.80 -37.03 3.10
CA SER A 378 -23.92 -38.11 2.14
C SER A 378 -22.80 -39.12 2.36
N THR A 379 -23.17 -40.37 2.64
CA THR A 379 -22.23 -41.51 2.71
C THR A 379 -22.02 -42.20 1.36
N THR A 380 -22.79 -41.82 0.32
CA THR A 380 -22.67 -42.39 -1.02
C THR A 380 -21.26 -42.24 -1.58
N GLY A 381 -20.64 -43.35 -1.97
CA GLY A 381 -19.29 -43.42 -2.54
C GLY A 381 -18.14 -43.37 -1.53
N TRP A 382 -18.41 -43.10 -0.26
CA TRP A 382 -17.39 -43.12 0.79
C TRP A 382 -17.18 -44.53 1.33
N ASP A 383 -15.92 -44.98 1.34
CA ASP A 383 -15.50 -46.20 2.04
C ASP A 383 -15.05 -45.86 3.46
N LEU A 384 -16.01 -45.84 4.39
CA LEU A 384 -15.79 -45.41 5.78
C LEU A 384 -14.67 -46.21 6.50
N PRO A 385 -14.60 -47.55 6.40
CA PRO A 385 -13.44 -48.32 6.89
C PRO A 385 -12.10 -47.78 6.39
N THR A 386 -11.99 -47.51 5.08
CA THR A 386 -10.75 -46.97 4.49
C THR A 386 -10.45 -45.55 4.96
N VAL A 387 -11.47 -44.70 5.11
CA VAL A 387 -11.29 -43.35 5.69
C VAL A 387 -10.74 -43.45 7.11
N LEU A 388 -11.33 -44.28 7.96
CA LEU A 388 -10.91 -44.44 9.35
C LEU A 388 -9.50 -45.05 9.45
N ALA A 389 -9.18 -46.04 8.63
CA ALA A 389 -7.84 -46.63 8.56
C ALA A 389 -6.78 -45.59 8.18
N TYR A 390 -7.09 -44.70 7.22
CA TYR A 390 -6.19 -43.61 6.83
C TYR A 390 -5.89 -42.67 8.01
N PHE A 391 -6.90 -42.20 8.74
CA PHE A 391 -6.68 -41.33 9.90
C PHE A 391 -5.94 -42.05 11.05
N ALA A 392 -6.21 -43.34 11.27
CA ALA A 392 -5.49 -44.16 12.25
C ALA A 392 -4.01 -44.35 11.87
N GLN A 393 -3.70 -44.60 10.60
CA GLN A 393 -2.33 -44.70 10.08
C GLN A 393 -1.53 -43.42 10.34
N HIS A 394 -2.17 -42.26 10.20
CA HIS A 394 -1.57 -40.96 10.51
C HIS A 394 -1.66 -40.56 11.99
N LYS A 395 -2.08 -41.49 12.87
CA LYS A 395 -2.19 -41.30 14.33
C LYS A 395 -3.08 -40.11 14.74
N ILE A 396 -4.07 -39.77 13.92
CA ILE A 396 -5.05 -38.73 14.24
C ILE A 396 -6.05 -39.32 15.21
N LYS A 397 -6.10 -38.76 16.43
CA LYS A 397 -7.05 -39.19 17.47
C LYS A 397 -8.32 -38.36 17.33
N PRO A 398 -9.49 -38.98 17.08
CA PRO A 398 -10.74 -38.23 17.10
C PRO A 398 -10.97 -37.57 18.46
N THR A 399 -11.54 -36.37 18.44
CA THR A 399 -12.07 -35.67 19.60
C THR A 399 -13.42 -36.26 20.01
N SER A 400 -13.89 -35.96 21.23
CA SER A 400 -15.22 -36.40 21.71
C SER A 400 -16.36 -36.01 20.74
N TRP A 401 -16.27 -34.83 20.14
CA TRP A 401 -17.22 -34.39 19.13
C TRP A 401 -17.15 -35.24 17.86
N GLU A 402 -15.95 -35.52 17.34
CA GLU A 402 -15.76 -36.36 16.14
C GLU A 402 -16.23 -37.80 16.37
N TYR A 403 -16.00 -38.37 17.55
CA TYR A 403 -16.58 -39.67 17.92
C TYR A 403 -18.09 -39.66 17.89
N SER A 404 -18.71 -38.61 18.43
CA SER A 404 -20.17 -38.50 18.45
C SER A 404 -20.74 -38.44 17.04
N GLN A 405 -20.07 -37.70 16.14
CA GLN A 405 -20.42 -37.67 14.71
C GLN A 405 -20.22 -39.04 14.03
N LEU A 406 -19.15 -39.75 14.34
CA LEU A 406 -18.91 -41.10 13.82
C LEU A 406 -20.01 -42.09 14.24
N VAL A 407 -20.43 -42.06 15.50
CA VAL A 407 -21.53 -42.91 15.99
C VAL A 407 -22.84 -42.58 15.26
N GLU A 408 -23.14 -41.30 15.04
CA GLU A 408 -24.33 -40.85 14.28
C GLU A 408 -24.28 -41.31 12.81
N ILE A 409 -23.12 -41.23 12.16
CA ILE A 409 -22.93 -41.70 10.77
C ILE A 409 -23.09 -43.24 10.70
N LEU A 410 -22.49 -43.96 11.65
CA LEU A 410 -22.57 -45.43 11.69
C LEU A 410 -23.97 -45.94 12.01
N SER A 411 -24.72 -45.27 12.89
CA SER A 411 -26.10 -45.66 13.21
C SER A 411 -27.08 -45.36 12.08
N SER A 412 -26.81 -44.35 11.25
CA SER A 412 -27.63 -43.97 10.10
C SER A 412 -27.29 -44.75 8.82
N THR A 413 -26.19 -45.51 8.79
CA THR A 413 -25.77 -46.29 7.61
C THR A 413 -25.95 -47.79 7.85
N PRO A 414 -27.13 -48.39 7.57
CA PRO A 414 -27.49 -49.74 7.98
C PRO A 414 -26.67 -50.88 7.36
N SER A 415 -25.76 -50.58 6.42
CA SER A 415 -25.01 -51.59 5.65
C SER A 415 -23.53 -51.73 6.05
N ILE A 416 -23.02 -50.93 6.99
CA ILE A 416 -21.59 -50.98 7.35
C ILE A 416 -21.41 -51.87 8.58
N ALA A 417 -20.65 -52.96 8.44
CA ALA A 417 -20.21 -53.76 9.57
C ALA A 417 -19.43 -52.88 10.54
N TYR A 418 -19.87 -52.81 11.81
CA TYR A 418 -19.23 -51.97 12.82
C TYR A 418 -17.74 -52.32 12.93
N PRO A 419 -16.82 -51.38 12.64
CA PRO A 419 -15.42 -51.60 12.98
C PRO A 419 -15.31 -51.80 14.50
N VAL A 420 -14.32 -52.56 14.95
CA VAL A 420 -14.08 -52.79 16.39
C VAL A 420 -13.82 -51.44 17.06
N MET A 421 -14.86 -50.85 17.65
CA MET A 421 -14.85 -49.51 18.24
C MET A 421 -13.79 -49.35 19.33
N GLU A 422 -13.30 -50.46 19.88
CA GLU A 422 -12.23 -50.47 20.87
C GLU A 422 -10.88 -50.00 20.34
N GLN A 423 -10.58 -50.22 19.05
CA GLN A 423 -9.36 -49.72 18.41
C GLN A 423 -9.38 -48.20 18.25
N LEU A 424 -10.58 -47.63 18.24
CA LEU A 424 -10.79 -46.21 18.19
C LEU A 424 -11.02 -45.63 19.57
N LYS A 425 -11.06 -46.35 20.70
CA LYS A 425 -11.18 -45.66 22.00
C LYS A 425 -9.95 -44.76 22.19
N PRO A 426 -10.11 -43.48 22.58
CA PRO A 426 -8.96 -42.67 22.93
C PRO A 426 -8.22 -43.44 24.03
N SER A 427 -6.96 -43.81 23.76
CA SER A 427 -6.04 -44.31 24.78
C SER A 427 -6.25 -43.44 26.01
N LYS A 428 -6.43 -44.00 27.22
CA LYS A 428 -6.51 -43.21 28.47
C LYS A 428 -5.31 -42.25 28.47
N THR A 429 -5.52 -41.05 27.96
CA THR A 429 -4.52 -40.02 27.91
C THR A 429 -4.32 -39.69 29.36
N ASP A 430 -3.07 -39.71 29.81
CA ASP A 430 -2.65 -39.19 31.10
C ASP A 430 -3.18 -37.75 31.20
N ALA A 431 -4.39 -37.62 31.75
CA ALA A 431 -4.92 -36.32 32.11
C ALA A 431 -3.84 -35.70 32.99
N PRO A 432 -3.36 -34.47 32.70
CA PRO A 432 -2.38 -33.81 33.54
C PRO A 432 -2.90 -33.92 34.97
N GLN A 433 -2.19 -34.66 35.83
CA GLN A 433 -2.58 -34.74 37.22
C GLN A 433 -2.73 -33.29 37.70
N PRO A 434 -3.88 -32.93 38.31
CA PRO A 434 -4.04 -31.60 38.87
C PRO A 434 -2.81 -31.35 39.75
N PRO A 435 -2.15 -30.18 39.62
CA PRO A 435 -0.88 -29.93 40.29
C PRO A 435 -1.05 -30.27 41.77
N THR A 436 -0.38 -31.34 42.19
CA THR A 436 -0.34 -31.74 43.58
C THR A 436 0.21 -30.54 44.34
N LYS A 437 -0.59 -30.00 45.28
CA LYS A 437 -0.18 -28.94 46.20
C LYS A 437 1.17 -29.33 46.79
N LYS A 438 2.24 -28.71 46.30
CA LYS A 438 3.57 -28.84 46.91
C LYS A 438 3.45 -28.33 48.34
N GLN A 439 3.67 -29.23 49.29
CA GLN A 439 3.95 -28.87 50.67
C GLN A 439 5.15 -27.89 50.70
N PRO A 440 5.16 -26.92 51.63
CA PRO A 440 6.24 -25.95 51.73
C PRO A 440 7.51 -26.66 52.23
N THR A 441 8.42 -26.99 51.32
CA THR A 441 9.77 -27.44 51.67
C THR A 441 10.62 -26.25 52.09
N GLU A 442 11.26 -26.41 53.23
CA GLU A 442 12.15 -25.47 53.91
C GLU A 442 13.23 -24.86 53.02
N LYS A 443 13.51 -23.58 53.27
CA LYS A 443 14.60 -22.80 52.65
C LYS A 443 15.96 -23.36 53.08
N PRO A 444 16.87 -23.69 52.14
CA PRO A 444 18.28 -23.84 52.49
C PRO A 444 18.95 -22.46 52.61
N LYS A 445 19.70 -22.28 53.71
CA LYS A 445 20.57 -21.14 54.00
C LYS A 445 21.60 -20.95 52.88
N ARG A 446 21.66 -19.74 52.32
CA ARG A 446 22.73 -19.29 51.41
C ARG A 446 24.02 -19.01 52.19
N THR A 447 25.10 -19.65 51.80
CA THR A 447 26.50 -19.21 52.04
C THR A 447 26.90 -18.11 51.04
N PRO A 448 27.80 -17.18 51.41
CA PRO A 448 28.20 -16.07 50.56
C PRO A 448 29.34 -16.47 49.63
N ILE A 449 29.23 -16.16 48.34
CA ILE A 449 30.33 -16.29 47.37
C ILE A 449 30.67 -14.90 46.81
N HIS A 450 31.98 -14.70 46.71
CA HIS A 450 32.73 -13.51 46.38
C HIS A 450 32.21 -12.65 45.22
N GLN A 451 32.22 -11.34 45.49
CA GLN A 451 32.17 -10.26 44.51
C GLN A 451 33.41 -10.30 43.61
N THR A 452 33.20 -10.33 42.29
CA THR A 452 34.18 -9.87 41.31
C THR A 452 33.56 -8.71 40.53
N HIS A 453 34.27 -7.58 40.58
CA HIS A 453 33.89 -6.33 39.92
C HIS A 453 33.96 -6.47 38.40
N ARG A 454 32.89 -6.04 37.70
CA ARG A 454 32.92 -5.68 36.27
C ARG A 454 32.31 -4.28 36.09
N PRO A 455 32.84 -3.46 35.16
CA PRO A 455 32.56 -2.03 35.15
C PRO A 455 31.21 -1.70 34.50
N ARG A 456 30.61 -0.65 35.04
CA ARG A 456 29.25 -0.17 34.86
C ARG A 456 29.21 0.78 33.65
N THR A 457 28.66 0.31 32.52
CA THR A 457 28.24 1.21 31.43
C THR A 457 26.82 1.72 31.71
N ALA A 458 26.67 3.04 31.70
CA ALA A 458 25.43 3.73 31.98
C ALA A 458 24.40 3.51 30.86
N SER A 459 23.26 2.89 31.19
CA SER A 459 22.04 2.96 30.40
C SER A 459 20.97 3.69 31.21
N SER A 460 20.48 4.79 30.65
CA SER A 460 19.37 5.59 31.15
C SER A 460 18.06 4.80 31.16
N GLU A 461 17.55 4.53 32.36
CA GLU A 461 16.27 3.86 32.58
C GLU A 461 15.19 4.94 32.79
N SER A 462 14.45 5.23 31.72
CA SER A 462 13.26 6.09 31.77
C SER A 462 12.11 5.34 32.44
N ARG A 463 11.71 5.82 33.62
CA ARG A 463 10.47 5.51 34.33
C ARG A 463 9.28 5.47 33.38
N ARG A 464 8.63 4.32 33.27
CA ARG A 464 7.25 4.21 32.76
C ARG A 464 6.31 4.51 33.92
N GLU A 465 5.67 5.68 33.88
CA GLU A 465 4.52 5.98 34.72
C GLU A 465 3.27 5.26 34.18
N ALA A 466 2.48 4.73 35.10
CA ALA A 466 1.26 3.99 34.84
C ALA A 466 0.18 4.90 34.25
N TYR A 467 -0.39 4.47 33.13
CA TYR A 467 -1.50 5.12 32.45
C TYR A 467 -2.81 4.85 33.19
N ASN A 468 -3.50 5.92 33.60
CA ASN A 468 -4.76 5.88 34.34
C ASN A 468 -5.88 6.44 33.44
N PRO A 469 -6.88 5.65 32.99
CA PRO A 469 -7.79 6.08 31.94
C PRO A 469 -9.16 6.52 32.50
N HIS A 470 -9.24 7.56 33.33
CA HIS A 470 -10.53 8.18 33.68
C HIS A 470 -10.40 9.67 34.06
N SER A 471 -10.46 10.54 33.06
CA SER A 471 -11.35 11.72 33.05
C SER A 471 -11.13 12.48 31.74
N ARG A 472 -12.18 12.69 30.97
CA ARG A 472 -12.16 13.73 29.95
C ARG A 472 -13.56 14.30 29.80
N ASP A 473 -13.70 15.47 30.39
CA ASP A 473 -14.86 16.33 30.33
C ASP A 473 -15.26 16.67 28.89
N HIS A 474 -16.57 16.71 28.69
CA HIS A 474 -17.24 17.16 27.50
C HIS A 474 -16.85 18.59 27.13
N ARG A 475 -16.09 18.75 26.05
CA ARG A 475 -15.99 20.00 25.30
C ARG A 475 -16.67 19.81 23.95
N SER A 476 -17.83 20.43 23.80
CA SER A 476 -18.65 20.50 22.58
C SER A 476 -17.86 21.18 21.47
N SER A 477 -17.24 20.35 20.62
CA SER A 477 -16.67 20.75 19.34
C SER A 477 -17.77 20.70 18.28
N SER A 478 -18.11 21.84 17.72
CA SER A 478 -19.01 22.01 16.57
C SER A 478 -18.67 21.02 15.45
N ASN A 479 -19.65 20.16 15.10
CA ASN A 479 -19.58 19.24 13.96
C ASN A 479 -19.40 20.03 12.65
N LYS A 480 -18.17 20.08 12.14
CA LYS A 480 -17.95 20.20 10.70
C LYS A 480 -18.13 18.79 10.12
N GLU A 481 -19.30 18.52 9.55
CA GLU A 481 -19.54 17.33 8.73
C GLU A 481 -18.43 17.21 7.69
N ARG A 482 -17.53 16.26 7.92
CA ARG A 482 -16.50 15.89 6.97
C ARG A 482 -17.23 15.12 5.88
N ARG A 483 -17.63 15.80 4.80
CA ARG A 483 -18.24 15.16 3.63
C ARG A 483 -17.34 14.00 3.22
N LEU A 484 -17.84 12.78 3.37
CA LEU A 484 -17.16 11.59 2.89
C LEU A 484 -16.99 11.73 1.36
N PRO A 485 -15.84 11.38 0.79
CA PRO A 485 -15.67 11.33 -0.66
C PRO A 485 -16.75 10.44 -1.24
N LYS A 486 -17.40 10.88 -2.33
CA LYS A 486 -18.32 10.01 -3.06
C LYS A 486 -17.49 8.84 -3.61
N SER A 487 -17.90 7.62 -3.32
CA SER A 487 -17.31 6.42 -3.92
C SER A 487 -17.38 6.54 -5.44
N TRP A 488 -16.34 6.10 -6.14
CA TRP A 488 -16.29 6.14 -7.59
C TRP A 488 -17.49 5.37 -8.19
N GLN A 489 -18.16 5.95 -9.18
CA GLN A 489 -19.18 5.26 -9.98
C GLN A 489 -18.73 5.27 -11.44
N PRO A 490 -18.84 4.15 -12.16
CA PRO A 490 -18.52 4.12 -13.58
C PRO A 490 -19.48 5.07 -14.30
N ARG A 491 -18.94 5.93 -15.16
CA ARG A 491 -19.77 6.80 -16.01
C ARG A 491 -20.66 5.89 -16.85
N GLN A 492 -21.98 5.97 -16.65
CA GLN A 492 -22.92 5.31 -17.54
C GLN A 492 -22.72 5.91 -18.93
N GLU A 493 -22.30 5.08 -19.89
CA GLU A 493 -22.31 5.46 -21.30
C GLU A 493 -23.73 5.92 -21.62
N SER A 494 -23.85 7.18 -22.04
CA SER A 494 -25.12 7.71 -22.52
C SER A 494 -25.56 6.82 -23.67
N PRO A 495 -26.79 6.26 -23.66
CA PRO A 495 -27.23 5.39 -24.75
C PRO A 495 -27.01 6.12 -26.06
N SER A 496 -26.24 5.53 -26.97
CA SER A 496 -25.95 6.14 -28.26
C SER A 496 -27.30 6.44 -28.91
N GLU A 497 -27.59 7.72 -29.16
CA GLU A 497 -28.81 8.13 -29.85
C GLU A 497 -28.92 7.31 -31.13
N ALA A 498 -29.90 6.41 -31.16
CA ALA A 498 -30.27 5.72 -32.38
C ALA A 498 -30.66 6.79 -33.42
N PRO A 499 -30.24 6.66 -34.69
CA PRO A 499 -30.55 7.65 -35.71
C PRO A 499 -32.06 7.87 -35.79
N GLU A 500 -32.48 9.13 -35.61
CA GLU A 500 -33.88 9.55 -35.73
C GLU A 500 -34.48 9.00 -37.03
N PRO A 501 -35.62 8.28 -36.98
CA PRO A 501 -36.29 7.84 -38.19
C PRO A 501 -36.78 9.07 -38.98
N PRO A 502 -36.73 9.04 -40.32
CA PRO A 502 -37.07 10.19 -41.15
C PRO A 502 -38.52 10.64 -40.89
N LYS A 503 -38.68 11.93 -40.56
CA LYS A 503 -39.99 12.58 -40.39
C LYS A 503 -40.85 12.38 -41.64
N ALA A 504 -42.03 11.80 -41.43
CA ALA A 504 -43.08 11.71 -42.45
C ALA A 504 -43.54 13.11 -42.88
N PRO A 505 -43.85 13.32 -44.17
CA PRO A 505 -44.28 14.62 -44.69
C PRO A 505 -45.64 15.04 -44.10
N GLU A 506 -45.71 16.30 -43.66
CA GLU A 506 -46.93 16.91 -43.11
C GLU A 506 -48.11 16.87 -44.11
N PRO A 507 -49.32 16.48 -43.67
CA PRO A 507 -50.50 16.58 -44.52
C PRO A 507 -50.92 18.05 -44.68
N LYS A 508 -51.12 18.44 -45.95
CA LYS A 508 -51.67 19.75 -46.32
C LYS A 508 -53.05 19.92 -45.70
N LYS A 509 -53.25 21.01 -44.96
CA LYS A 509 -54.54 21.42 -44.40
C LYS A 509 -55.47 21.84 -45.54
N GLU A 510 -56.51 21.05 -45.76
CA GLU A 510 -57.67 21.48 -46.52
C GLU A 510 -58.63 22.27 -45.64
N SER A 511 -59.13 23.33 -46.26
CA SER A 511 -60.16 24.26 -45.86
C SER A 511 -61.44 23.58 -45.34
N SER A 512 -62.03 24.12 -44.27
CA SER A 512 -63.49 24.21 -44.19
C SER A 512 -63.94 25.35 -43.30
N CYS A 513 -64.75 26.22 -43.92
CA CYS A 513 -65.60 27.22 -43.30
C CYS A 513 -66.72 26.59 -42.45
N SER A 514 -67.27 27.45 -41.60
CA SER A 514 -68.60 27.45 -40.97
C SER A 514 -69.67 26.52 -41.55
N ILE A 515 -70.46 25.93 -40.67
CA ILE A 515 -71.87 26.30 -40.42
C ILE A 515 -72.29 25.76 -39.04
N MET A 516 -72.92 26.67 -38.27
CA MET A 516 -73.60 26.58 -36.96
C MET A 516 -72.78 26.27 -35.71
#